data_AF-A0A2K3LPA5-F1
#
_entry.id   AF-A0A2K3LPA5-F1
#
_cell.length_a   1.000
_cell.length_b   1.000
_cell.length_c   1.000
_cell.angle_alpha   90.00
_cell.angle_beta   90.00
_cell.angle_gamma   90.00
#
_symmetry.space_group_name_H-M   'P 1'
#
loop_
_entity.id
_entity.type
_entity.pdbx_description
1 polymer ?
#
loop_
_entity_poly.entity_id
_entity_poly.type
_entity_poly.pdbx_seq_one_letter_code
_entity_poly.pdbx_strand_id
1 'polypeptide(L)'
;EELESKERQLKEQVKELESKEKQLDDLVKEFESKERDSQDRVMDLRPGTDRYTLTVKVLSSELVKTIYSDSDELVSCTAECLVGDETGTIIFTARNEQVDLMKPGATVILDNAKIDMFKGRMRLVVDRRGDIEVAKPANFEVREDNNFSLDRYFGYYMVQSLLIFSLKIAVVDAKIYISGHF
;
A
#
# COMPACT_ATOMS: atom_id res chain seq x y z
N GLU A 1 -21.51 57.95 -8.48
CA GLU A 1 -22.71 57.10 -8.27
C GLU A 1 -22.62 55.75 -8.98
N GLU A 2 -22.81 55.64 -10.31
CA GLU A 2 -22.83 54.33 -10.98
C GLU A 2 -21.48 53.58 -10.88
N LEU A 3 -20.37 54.31 -11.01
CA LEU A 3 -19.01 53.75 -10.97
C LEU A 3 -18.63 53.26 -9.56
N GLU A 4 -19.03 54.01 -8.54
CA GLU A 4 -18.82 53.65 -7.12
C GLU A 4 -19.70 52.46 -6.71
N SER A 5 -20.91 52.35 -7.27
CA SER A 5 -21.77 51.19 -7.08
C SER A 5 -21.15 49.92 -7.67
N LYS A 6 -20.58 50.01 -8.88
CA LYS A 6 -19.86 48.89 -9.53
C LYS A 6 -18.61 48.50 -8.74
N GLU A 7 -17.88 49.48 -8.18
CA GLU A 7 -16.68 49.22 -7.37
C GLU A 7 -17.00 48.47 -6.07
N ARG A 8 -18.11 48.79 -5.40
CA ARG A 8 -18.55 48.08 -4.19
C ARG A 8 -18.94 46.64 -4.49
N GLN A 9 -19.69 46.43 -5.58
CA GLN A 9 -20.08 45.10 -6.05
C GLN A 9 -18.86 44.24 -6.38
N LEU A 10 -17.85 44.84 -7.02
CA LEU A 10 -16.60 44.14 -7.36
C LEU A 10 -15.85 43.70 -6.09
N LYS A 11 -15.78 44.55 -5.06
CA LYS A 11 -15.11 44.24 -3.78
C LYS A 11 -15.78 43.10 -3.02
N GLU A 12 -17.11 43.03 -3.07
CA GLU A 12 -17.87 41.92 -2.46
C GLU A 12 -17.59 40.60 -3.18
N GLN A 13 -17.58 40.60 -4.51
CA GLN A 13 -17.24 39.42 -5.31
C GLN A 13 -15.81 38.93 -5.06
N VAL A 14 -14.85 39.85 -4.93
CA VAL A 14 -13.46 39.51 -4.61
C VAL A 14 -13.35 38.82 -3.25
N LYS A 15 -14.04 39.34 -2.22
CA LYS A 15 -14.03 38.75 -0.88
C LYS A 15 -14.67 37.35 -0.84
N GLU A 16 -15.72 37.12 -1.63
CA GLU A 16 -16.34 35.80 -1.77
C GLU A 16 -15.39 34.81 -2.47
N LEU A 17 -14.70 35.26 -3.52
CA LEU A 17 -13.70 34.46 -4.23
C LEU A 17 -12.52 34.10 -3.33
N GLU A 18 -12.00 35.03 -2.52
CA GLU A 18 -10.94 34.77 -1.53
C GLU A 18 -11.38 33.72 -0.48
N SER A 19 -12.64 33.78 -0.04
CA SER A 19 -13.19 32.77 0.89
C SER A 19 -13.31 31.39 0.24
N LYS A 20 -13.65 31.33 -1.05
CA LYS A 20 -13.75 30.07 -1.82
C LYS A 20 -12.37 29.51 -2.15
N GLU A 21 -11.39 30.35 -2.46
CA GLU A 21 -10.00 29.98 -2.66
C GLU A 21 -9.43 29.31 -1.40
N LYS A 22 -9.66 29.90 -0.22
CA LYS A 22 -9.26 29.30 1.05
C LYS A 22 -9.92 27.94 1.32
N GLN A 23 -11.23 27.81 1.03
CA GLN A 23 -11.95 26.53 1.17
C GLN A 23 -11.43 25.48 0.18
N LEU A 24 -11.06 25.90 -1.03
CA LEU A 24 -10.49 25.03 -2.05
C LEU A 24 -9.08 24.59 -1.66
N ASP A 25 -8.25 25.46 -1.10
CA ASP A 25 -6.90 25.12 -0.61
C ASP A 25 -6.95 24.10 0.54
N ASP A 26 -7.90 24.24 1.45
CA ASP A 26 -8.10 23.28 2.55
C ASP A 26 -8.59 21.91 1.99
N LEU A 27 -9.47 21.92 0.98
CA LEU A 27 -9.93 20.70 0.29
C LEU A 27 -8.85 20.05 -0.59
N VAL A 28 -7.98 20.86 -1.20
CA VAL A 28 -6.82 20.43 -1.98
C VAL A 28 -5.80 19.79 -1.06
N LYS A 29 -5.51 20.35 0.13
CA LYS A 29 -4.68 19.66 1.15
C LYS A 29 -5.30 18.36 1.65
N GLU A 30 -6.63 18.31 1.75
CA GLU A 30 -7.34 17.07 2.09
C GLU A 30 -7.26 16.04 0.95
N PHE A 31 -7.26 16.47 -0.32
CA PHE A 31 -7.03 15.63 -1.49
C PHE A 31 -5.55 15.22 -1.69
N GLU A 32 -4.60 16.10 -1.37
CA GLU A 32 -3.15 15.81 -1.36
C GLU A 32 -2.80 14.84 -0.21
N SER A 33 -3.55 14.85 0.91
CA SER A 33 -3.45 13.82 1.94
C SER A 33 -4.07 12.45 1.54
N LYS A 34 -4.91 12.47 0.49
CA LYS A 34 -5.42 11.30 -0.23
C LYS A 34 -4.41 10.82 -1.29
N GLU A 35 -3.66 11.72 -1.94
CA GLU A 35 -2.42 11.46 -2.68
C GLU A 35 -1.21 11.32 -1.73
N ARG A 36 -1.30 10.38 -0.78
CA ARG A 36 -0.12 9.62 -0.30
C ARG A 36 0.37 8.70 -1.43
N ASP A 37 0.60 9.33 -2.59
CA ASP A 37 0.97 8.77 -3.87
C ASP A 37 2.47 8.53 -3.89
N SER A 38 2.85 7.38 -3.33
CA SER A 38 3.93 6.49 -3.80
C SER A 38 4.13 5.33 -2.82
N GLN A 39 3.15 5.03 -1.97
CA GLN A 39 3.18 3.81 -1.19
C GLN A 39 2.41 2.75 -1.96
N ASP A 40 3.08 1.62 -2.14
CA ASP A 40 2.45 0.44 -2.70
C ASP A 40 1.27 0.03 -1.81
N ARG A 41 0.36 -0.76 -2.37
CA ARG A 41 -0.75 -1.34 -1.61
C ARG A 41 -0.64 -2.83 -1.57
N VAL A 42 -1.26 -3.45 -0.58
CA VAL A 42 -1.28 -4.92 -0.45
C VAL A 42 -1.86 -5.56 -1.73
N MET A 43 -2.85 -4.94 -2.37
CA MET A 43 -3.42 -5.43 -3.62
C MET A 43 -2.51 -5.39 -4.84
N ASP A 44 -1.43 -4.60 -4.80
CA ASP A 44 -0.48 -4.43 -5.91
C ASP A 44 0.70 -5.40 -5.82
N LEU A 45 0.77 -6.17 -4.74
CA LEU A 45 1.80 -7.16 -4.52
C LEU A 45 1.74 -8.26 -5.57
N ARG A 46 2.89 -8.59 -6.17
CA ARG A 46 3.04 -9.67 -7.14
C ARG A 46 4.23 -10.54 -6.78
N PRO A 47 4.22 -11.84 -7.12
CA PRO A 47 5.42 -12.65 -6.98
C PRO A 47 6.53 -12.19 -7.93
N GLY A 48 7.77 -12.21 -7.45
CA GLY A 48 8.94 -11.86 -8.25
C GLY A 48 9.21 -10.36 -8.40
N THR A 49 8.38 -9.51 -7.81
CA THR A 49 8.63 -8.07 -7.66
C THR A 49 9.17 -7.75 -6.27
N ASP A 50 9.91 -6.64 -6.18
CA ASP A 50 10.61 -6.19 -4.99
C ASP A 50 10.50 -4.68 -4.81
N ARG A 51 11.17 -4.15 -3.78
CA ARG A 51 11.28 -2.71 -3.46
C ARG A 51 9.94 -2.03 -3.14
N TYR A 52 9.04 -2.77 -2.50
CA TYR A 52 7.78 -2.24 -2.03
C TYR A 52 7.96 -1.37 -0.79
N THR A 53 7.28 -0.22 -0.75
CA THR A 53 7.18 0.60 0.45
C THR A 53 5.71 0.70 0.87
N LEU A 54 5.36 0.08 2.01
CA LEU A 54 3.98 -0.12 2.45
C LEU A 54 3.76 0.47 3.84
N THR A 55 2.62 1.11 4.09
CA THR A 55 2.14 1.38 5.45
C THR A 55 1.04 0.38 5.78
N VAL A 56 1.27 -0.48 6.78
CA VAL A 56 0.34 -1.56 7.15
C VAL A 56 0.04 -1.55 8.64
N LYS A 57 -1.14 -2.04 9.01
CA LYS A 57 -1.49 -2.37 10.39
C LYS A 57 -1.23 -3.83 10.69
N VAL A 58 -0.71 -4.10 11.87
CA VAL A 58 -0.49 -5.46 12.37
C VAL A 58 -1.75 -5.96 13.06
N LEU A 59 -2.35 -7.02 12.55
CA LEU A 59 -3.56 -7.64 13.12
C LEU A 59 -3.21 -8.72 14.14
N SER A 60 -2.26 -9.58 13.81
CA SER A 60 -1.76 -10.64 14.69
C SER A 60 -0.27 -10.87 14.50
N SER A 61 0.37 -11.47 15.50
CA SER A 61 1.80 -11.81 15.49
C SER A 61 2.00 -13.11 16.26
N GLU A 62 2.47 -14.14 15.57
CA GLU A 62 2.64 -15.48 16.12
C GLU A 62 4.09 -15.93 15.96
N LEU A 63 4.75 -16.30 17.07
CA LEU A 63 6.09 -16.88 17.03
C LEU A 63 6.03 -18.29 16.43
N VAL A 64 6.64 -18.46 15.26
CA VAL A 64 6.61 -19.73 14.51
C VAL A 64 7.90 -20.53 14.63
N LYS A 65 9.02 -19.87 14.93
CA LYS A 65 10.31 -20.55 15.10
C LYS A 65 11.22 -19.78 16.04
N THR A 66 11.82 -20.48 16.98
CA THR A 66 12.87 -19.96 17.85
C THR A 66 14.02 -20.96 17.87
N ILE A 67 15.23 -20.47 17.63
CA ILE A 67 16.45 -21.26 17.58
C ILE A 67 17.36 -20.76 18.71
N TYR A 68 17.73 -21.67 19.59
CA TYR A 68 18.72 -21.44 20.64
C TYR A 68 20.03 -22.14 20.28
N SER A 69 21.15 -21.62 20.77
CA SER A 69 22.45 -22.29 20.71
C SER A 69 22.53 -23.41 21.75
N ASP A 70 23.59 -24.21 21.68
CA ASP A 70 23.92 -25.19 22.73
C ASP A 70 24.23 -24.52 24.08
N SER A 71 24.56 -23.23 24.08
CA SER A 71 24.75 -22.39 25.28
C SER A 71 23.47 -21.72 25.78
N ASP A 72 22.30 -22.09 25.24
CA ASP A 72 20.97 -21.54 25.58
C ASP A 72 20.79 -20.05 25.22
N GLU A 73 21.63 -19.53 24.31
CA GLU A 73 21.52 -18.17 23.79
C GLU A 73 20.58 -18.14 22.57
N LEU A 74 19.74 -17.11 22.48
CA LEU A 74 18.85 -16.94 21.34
C LEU A 74 19.66 -16.63 20.06
N VAL A 75 19.62 -17.55 19.10
CA VAL A 75 20.32 -17.41 17.81
C VAL A 75 19.43 -16.77 16.76
N SER A 76 18.14 -17.14 16.73
CA SER A 76 17.19 -16.54 15.79
C SER A 76 15.76 -16.77 16.26
N CYS A 77 14.91 -15.77 16.05
CA CYS A 77 13.46 -15.93 16.18
C CYS A 77 12.76 -15.52 14.88
N THR A 78 11.61 -16.11 14.62
CA THR A 78 10.78 -15.79 13.46
C THR A 78 9.32 -15.79 13.88
N ALA A 79 8.62 -14.75 13.49
CA ALA A 79 7.18 -14.61 13.67
C ALA A 79 6.47 -14.46 12.32
N GLU A 80 5.30 -15.09 12.21
CA GLU A 80 4.34 -14.79 11.14
C GLU A 80 3.36 -13.75 11.66
N CYS A 81 3.30 -12.60 10.98
CA CYS A 81 2.48 -11.48 11.36
C CYS A 81 1.42 -11.25 10.28
N LEU A 82 0.14 -11.26 10.63
CA LEU A 82 -0.89 -10.85 9.69
C LEU A 82 -0.91 -9.32 9.62
N VAL A 83 -0.61 -8.76 8.46
CA VAL A 83 -0.58 -7.31 8.24
C VAL A 83 -1.48 -6.92 7.09
N GLY A 84 -1.98 -5.68 7.07
CA GLY A 84 -2.79 -5.21 5.96
C GLY A 84 -3.07 -3.72 5.93
N ASP A 85 -3.69 -3.31 4.83
CA ASP A 85 -4.20 -1.96 4.55
C ASP A 85 -5.68 -2.04 4.14
N GLU A 86 -6.26 -0.95 3.64
CA GLU A 86 -7.65 -0.93 3.15
C GLU A 86 -7.91 -1.83 1.92
N THR A 87 -6.86 -2.40 1.30
CA THR A 87 -6.96 -3.19 0.08
C THR A 87 -6.86 -4.69 0.31
N GLY A 88 -6.20 -5.11 1.39
CA GLY A 88 -6.13 -6.52 1.76
C GLY A 88 -5.18 -6.79 2.91
N THR A 89 -4.97 -8.08 3.15
CA THR A 89 -4.02 -8.60 4.14
C THR A 89 -3.00 -9.54 3.51
N ILE A 90 -1.83 -9.64 4.11
CA ILE A 90 -0.76 -10.57 3.75
C ILE A 90 -0.01 -10.98 5.02
N ILE A 91 0.53 -12.19 5.04
CA ILE A 91 1.46 -12.64 6.08
C ILE A 91 2.83 -12.01 5.83
N PHE A 92 3.28 -11.21 6.79
CA PHE A 92 4.63 -10.72 6.92
C PHE A 92 5.48 -11.69 7.75
N THR A 93 6.70 -12.00 7.30
CA THR A 93 7.65 -12.82 8.08
C THR A 93 8.66 -11.91 8.76
N ALA A 94 8.49 -11.70 10.07
CA ALA A 94 9.42 -10.94 10.89
C ALA A 94 10.54 -11.85 11.41
N ARG A 95 11.79 -11.36 11.42
CA ARG A 95 12.94 -12.10 11.95
C ARG A 95 13.68 -11.29 13.00
N ASN A 96 14.17 -11.98 14.03
CA ASN A 96 15.02 -11.41 15.07
C ASN A 96 14.39 -10.14 15.67
N GLU A 97 15.11 -9.02 15.67
CA GLU A 97 14.68 -7.74 16.26
C GLU A 97 13.39 -7.18 15.62
N GLN A 98 13.07 -7.59 14.39
CA GLN A 98 11.82 -7.19 13.73
C GLN A 98 10.58 -7.70 14.48
N VAL A 99 10.68 -8.84 15.16
CA VAL A 99 9.56 -9.44 15.89
C VAL A 99 9.05 -8.48 16.98
N ASP A 100 9.94 -7.74 17.63
CA ASP A 100 9.59 -6.81 18.70
C ASP A 100 8.82 -5.57 18.20
N LEU A 101 8.97 -5.24 16.91
CA LEU A 101 8.26 -4.14 16.23
C LEU A 101 6.85 -4.55 15.79
N MET A 102 6.65 -5.83 15.47
CA MET A 102 5.40 -6.36 14.90
C MET A 102 4.38 -6.73 15.97
N LYS A 103 3.99 -5.75 16.80
CA LYS A 103 2.98 -5.94 17.85
C LYS A 103 1.56 -5.75 17.30
N PRO A 104 0.59 -6.62 17.65
CA PRO A 104 -0.81 -6.43 17.25
C PRO A 104 -1.33 -5.04 17.60
N GLY A 105 -2.03 -4.41 16.67
CA GLY A 105 -2.55 -3.04 16.76
C GLY A 105 -1.56 -1.94 16.34
N ALA A 106 -0.27 -2.25 16.15
CA ALA A 106 0.70 -1.28 15.67
C ALA A 106 0.48 -0.94 14.18
N THR A 107 0.82 0.29 13.80
CA THR A 107 0.99 0.68 12.39
C THR A 107 2.49 0.73 12.10
N VAL A 108 2.92 0.06 11.04
CA VAL A 108 4.32 -0.02 10.65
C VAL A 108 4.49 0.38 9.19
N ILE A 109 5.62 1.01 8.88
CA ILE A 109 6.08 1.27 7.52
C ILE A 109 7.13 0.22 7.20
N LEU A 110 6.88 -0.55 6.15
CA LEU A 110 7.81 -1.55 5.62
C LEU A 110 8.48 -0.93 4.40
N ASP A 111 9.78 -0.69 4.47
CA ASP A 111 10.55 -0.14 3.36
C ASP A 111 11.40 -1.21 2.67
N ASN A 112 11.48 -1.12 1.33
CA ASN A 112 12.19 -2.07 0.49
C ASN A 112 11.80 -3.54 0.79
N ALA A 113 10.51 -3.77 0.90
CA ALA A 113 9.91 -5.08 1.07
C ALA A 113 9.81 -5.83 -0.27
N LYS A 114 9.70 -7.15 -0.19
CA LYS A 114 9.53 -8.04 -1.36
C LYS A 114 8.62 -9.20 -1.05
N ILE A 115 8.15 -9.85 -2.10
CA ILE A 115 7.39 -11.08 -1.98
C ILE A 115 8.33 -12.29 -1.97
N ASP A 116 8.26 -13.05 -0.88
CA ASP A 116 8.84 -14.38 -0.76
C ASP A 116 7.76 -15.46 -0.96
N MET A 117 8.10 -16.49 -1.72
CA MET A 117 7.17 -17.57 -2.04
C MET A 117 7.41 -18.75 -1.09
N PHE A 118 6.52 -18.93 -0.11
CA PHE A 118 6.61 -20.03 0.83
C PHE A 118 5.52 -21.06 0.59
N LYS A 119 5.91 -22.30 0.23
CA LYS A 119 4.99 -23.42 -0.06
C LYS A 119 3.86 -23.04 -1.04
N GLY A 120 4.20 -22.25 -2.06
CA GLY A 120 3.28 -21.82 -3.11
C GLY A 120 2.29 -20.71 -2.72
N ARG A 121 2.53 -19.99 -1.61
CA ARG A 121 1.74 -18.81 -1.20
C ARG A 121 2.65 -17.65 -0.83
N MET A 122 2.16 -16.44 -1.05
CA MET A 122 2.94 -15.20 -0.90
C MET A 122 3.13 -14.82 0.56
N ARG A 123 4.37 -14.52 0.96
CA ARG A 123 4.75 -13.86 2.22
C ARG A 123 5.43 -12.55 1.88
N LEU A 124 5.15 -11.51 2.65
CA LEU A 124 5.90 -10.27 2.60
C LEU A 124 7.12 -10.38 3.52
N VAL A 125 8.26 -9.91 3.06
CA VAL A 125 9.50 -9.82 3.86
C VAL A 125 10.21 -8.51 3.58
N VAL A 126 10.92 -7.96 4.57
CA VAL A 126 11.84 -6.84 4.35
C VAL A 126 13.18 -7.38 3.86
N ASP A 127 13.72 -6.78 2.79
CA ASP A 127 15.01 -7.20 2.24
C ASP A 127 16.19 -6.71 3.10
N ARG A 128 17.42 -7.20 2.86
CA ARG A 128 18.60 -6.88 3.71
C ARG A 128 18.92 -5.39 3.82
N ARG A 129 18.49 -4.57 2.86
CA ARG A 129 18.70 -3.12 2.83
C ARG A 129 17.43 -2.34 3.20
N GLY A 130 16.34 -3.05 3.45
CA GLY A 130 15.08 -2.44 3.88
C GLY A 130 14.99 -2.32 5.39
N ASP A 131 13.98 -1.60 5.83
CA ASP A 131 13.79 -1.26 7.23
C ASP A 131 12.31 -1.35 7.64
N ILE A 132 12.07 -1.42 8.95
CA ILE A 132 10.73 -1.42 9.54
C ILE A 132 10.67 -0.28 10.54
N GLU A 133 9.77 0.67 10.30
CA GLU A 133 9.54 1.79 11.21
C GLU A 133 8.16 1.69 11.84
N VAL A 134 8.06 1.89 13.16
CA VAL A 134 6.76 2.04 13.83
C VAL A 134 6.26 3.46 13.59
N ALA A 135 5.11 3.57 12.94
CA ALA A 135 4.50 4.84 12.58
C ALA A 135 3.38 5.24 13.54
N LYS A 136 2.88 6.46 13.36
CA LYS A 136 1.65 6.91 14.03
C LYS A 136 0.48 6.01 13.61
N PRO A 137 -0.50 5.75 14.49
CA PRO A 137 -1.67 4.96 14.15
C PRO A 137 -2.36 5.48 12.89
N ALA A 138 -2.45 4.64 11.86
CA ALA A 138 -3.12 5.04 10.63
C ALA A 138 -4.64 5.04 10.79
N ASN A 139 -5.32 5.91 10.04
CA ASN A 139 -6.77 6.10 10.13
C ASN A 139 -7.59 5.17 9.19
N PHE A 140 -6.96 4.19 8.53
CA PHE A 140 -7.66 3.23 7.66
C PHE A 140 -8.09 1.99 8.43
N GLU A 141 -9.18 1.35 8.00
CA GLU A 141 -9.56 0.01 8.46
C GLU A 141 -8.95 -1.03 7.54
N VAL A 142 -8.46 -2.14 8.11
CA VAL A 142 -7.82 -3.20 7.33
C VAL A 142 -8.87 -4.05 6.66
N ARG A 143 -8.66 -4.38 5.39
CA ARG A 143 -9.54 -5.26 4.63
C ARG A 143 -9.17 -6.73 4.84
N GLU A 144 -9.77 -7.36 5.84
CA GLU A 144 -9.46 -8.74 6.25
C GLU A 144 -10.05 -9.83 5.34
N ASP A 145 -11.10 -9.54 4.58
CA ASP A 145 -11.75 -10.49 3.67
C ASP A 145 -10.90 -10.84 2.44
N ASN A 146 -9.81 -10.09 2.20
CA ASN A 146 -8.94 -10.24 1.03
C ASN A 146 -7.50 -10.57 1.45
N ASN A 147 -7.22 -11.85 1.75
CA ASN A 147 -5.92 -12.29 2.22
C ASN A 147 -5.05 -12.93 1.11
N PHE A 148 -4.03 -12.20 0.67
CA PHE A 148 -3.11 -12.57 -0.41
C PHE A 148 -2.18 -13.74 -0.05
N SER A 149 -2.07 -14.13 1.22
CA SER A 149 -1.34 -15.32 1.64
C SER A 149 -2.16 -16.61 1.55
N LEU A 150 -3.50 -16.50 1.45
CA LEU A 150 -4.37 -17.66 1.23
C LEU A 150 -4.40 -18.11 -0.23
N ASP A 151 -3.97 -17.25 -1.14
CA ASP A 151 -3.90 -17.59 -2.55
C ASP A 151 -2.74 -18.53 -2.83
N ARG A 152 -3.09 -19.72 -3.31
CA ARG A 152 -2.12 -20.67 -3.81
C ARG A 152 -1.81 -20.26 -5.25
N TYR A 153 -0.58 -19.84 -5.53
CA TYR A 153 -0.15 -19.35 -6.85
C TYR A 153 -0.09 -20.44 -7.95
N PHE A 154 -0.65 -21.63 -7.69
CA PHE A 154 -0.76 -22.69 -8.67
C PHE A 154 -1.85 -22.32 -9.71
N GLY A 155 -1.42 -21.81 -10.87
CA GLY A 155 -2.18 -21.78 -12.12
C GLY A 155 -3.08 -20.57 -12.35
N TYR A 156 -3.90 -20.16 -11.37
CA TYR A 156 -5.01 -19.21 -11.59
C TYR A 156 -4.55 -17.81 -12.03
N TYR A 157 -3.48 -17.29 -11.42
CA TYR A 157 -2.93 -15.98 -11.79
C TYR A 157 -2.06 -16.01 -13.06
N MET A 158 -1.51 -17.17 -13.45
CA MET A 158 -0.80 -17.29 -14.73
C MET A 158 -1.80 -17.18 -15.89
N VAL A 159 -2.95 -17.85 -15.80
CA VAL A 159 -4.01 -17.71 -16.80
C VAL A 159 -4.68 -16.34 -16.75
N GLN A 160 -4.94 -15.74 -15.58
CA GLN A 160 -5.44 -14.37 -15.51
C GLN A 160 -4.43 -13.34 -16.04
N SER A 161 -3.14 -13.49 -15.73
CA SER A 161 -2.10 -12.60 -16.26
C SER A 161 -1.99 -12.71 -17.78
N LEU A 162 -2.06 -13.93 -18.33
CA LEU A 162 -2.14 -14.14 -19.79
C LEU A 162 -3.40 -13.52 -20.38
N LEU A 163 -4.56 -13.69 -19.73
CA LEU A 163 -5.83 -13.12 -20.20
C LEU A 163 -5.81 -11.59 -20.21
N ILE A 164 -5.29 -10.97 -19.14
CA ILE A 164 -5.16 -9.52 -19.02
C ILE A 164 -4.14 -8.98 -20.03
N PHE A 165 -3.03 -9.70 -20.26
CA PHE A 165 -2.05 -9.33 -21.28
C PHE A 165 -2.64 -9.40 -22.69
N SER A 166 -3.39 -10.47 -23.01
CA SER A 166 -4.14 -10.59 -24.26
C SER A 166 -5.19 -9.49 -24.43
N LEU A 167 -5.90 -9.13 -23.35
CA LEU A 167 -6.89 -8.05 -23.39
C LEU A 167 -6.24 -6.68 -23.60
N LYS A 168 -5.09 -6.42 -22.96
CA LYS A 168 -4.31 -5.19 -23.18
C LYS A 168 -3.82 -5.08 -24.62
N ILE A 169 -3.32 -6.17 -25.22
CA ILE A 169 -2.95 -6.21 -26.64
C ILE A 169 -4.17 -5.88 -27.51
N ALA A 170 -5.30 -6.54 -27.28
CA ALA A 170 -6.53 -6.29 -28.05
C ALA A 170 -7.01 -4.83 -27.94
N VAL A 171 -6.88 -4.21 -26.76
CA VAL A 171 -7.23 -2.78 -26.55
C VAL A 171 -6.26 -1.86 -27.29
N VAL A 172 -4.97 -2.18 -27.32
CA VAL A 172 -3.95 -1.42 -28.08
C VAL A 172 -4.23 -1.54 -29.58
N ASP A 173 -4.47 -2.76 -30.09
CA ASP A 173 -4.78 -3.01 -31.50
C ASP A 173 -6.06 -2.28 -31.92
N ALA A 174 -7.11 -2.30 -31.09
CA ALA A 174 -8.34 -1.56 -31.34
C ALA A 174 -8.12 -0.05 -31.37
N LYS A 175 -7.28 0.50 -30.48
CA LYS A 175 -6.90 1.92 -30.50
C LYS A 175 -6.14 2.30 -31.76
N ILE A 176 -5.19 1.47 -32.20
CA ILE A 176 -4.44 1.69 -33.46
C ILE A 176 -5.43 1.72 -34.64
N TYR A 177 -6.31 0.72 -34.72
CA TYR A 177 -7.32 0.61 -35.77
C TYR A 177 -8.25 1.83 -35.85
N ILE A 178 -8.71 2.33 -34.70
CA ILE A 178 -9.60 3.50 -34.64
C ILE A 178 -8.84 4.81 -34.93
N SER A 179 -7.56 4.91 -34.57
CA SER A 179 -6.78 6.14 -34.77
C SER A 179 -6.30 6.35 -36.21
N GLY A 180 -6.53 5.40 -37.11
CA GLY A 180 -6.19 5.53 -38.54
C GLY A 180 -4.68 5.56 -38.82
N HIS A 181 -3.84 5.30 -37.82
CA HIS A 181 -2.40 5.09 -37.99
C HIS A 181 -2.15 3.69 -38.53
N PHE A 182 -2.33 3.54 -39.85
CA PHE A 182 -1.64 2.56 -40.67
C PHE A 182 -0.66 3.31 -41.59
#